data_AF-A0AAU5CJJ6-F1
#
_entry.id   AF-A0AAU5CJJ6-F1
#
_cell.length_a   1.000
_cell.length_b   1.000
_cell.length_c   1.000
_cell.angle_alpha   90.00
_cell.angle_beta   90.00
_cell.angle_gamma   90.00
#
_symmetry.space_group_name_H-M   'P 1'
#
loop_
_entity.id
_entity.type
_entity.pdbx_description
1 polymer ?
#
loop_
_entity_poly.entity_id
_entity_poly.type
_entity_poly.pdbx_seq_one_letter_code
_entity_poly.pdbx_strand_id
1 'polypeptide(L)'
;MITFLTSFLADQLLTPALPGRRRRERAQERAFADGGEVTFEAYVLGDRPYCRPVPVFLSASRTALHVSPTEVKDLRRRALPAERIAVQRIRGRARTDPRTIRPYWQLAECRDGQADVLIACDPVHMRYVTEALRPT
;
A
#
# COMPACT_ATOMS: atom_id res chain seq x y z
N MET A 1 -28.83 12.26 -2.35
CA MET A 1 -28.13 10.96 -2.48
C MET A 1 -27.97 10.64 -3.95
N ILE A 2 -26.86 10.02 -4.35
CA ILE A 2 -26.38 9.73 -5.74
C ILE A 2 -25.32 10.74 -6.22
N THR A 3 -24.12 10.65 -5.64
CA THR A 3 -22.88 11.27 -6.20
C THR A 3 -21.64 10.49 -5.77
N PHE A 4 -21.74 9.16 -5.67
CA PHE A 4 -20.62 8.30 -5.21
C PHE A 4 -20.20 7.21 -6.21
N LEU A 5 -20.89 7.07 -7.36
CA LEU A 5 -20.66 5.96 -8.30
C LEU A 5 -19.92 6.34 -9.59
N THR A 6 -19.71 7.63 -9.86
CA THR A 6 -19.10 8.09 -11.12
C THR A 6 -17.57 8.28 -11.05
N SER A 7 -16.99 8.55 -9.88
CA SER A 7 -15.53 8.73 -9.77
C SER A 7 -14.73 7.42 -9.81
N PHE A 8 -15.32 6.28 -9.41
CA PHE A 8 -14.61 4.99 -9.42
C PHE A 8 -14.44 4.41 -10.83
N LEU A 9 -15.37 4.73 -11.74
CA LEU A 9 -15.30 4.31 -13.15
C LEU A 9 -14.40 5.23 -13.98
N ALA A 10 -14.31 6.52 -13.65
CA ALA A 10 -13.43 7.46 -14.36
C ALA A 10 -11.94 7.18 -14.14
N ASP A 11 -11.55 6.72 -12.94
CA ASP A 11 -10.15 6.45 -12.61
C ASP A 11 -9.61 5.16 -13.27
N GLN A 12 -10.49 4.20 -13.59
CA GLN A 12 -10.10 3.01 -14.37
C GLN A 12 -9.92 3.29 -15.87
N LEU A 13 -10.51 4.36 -16.39
CA LEU A 13 -10.53 4.65 -17.84
C LEU A 13 -9.35 5.48 -18.33
N LEU A 14 -8.59 6.13 -17.44
CA LEU A 14 -7.52 7.06 -17.81
C LEU A 14 -6.11 6.47 -17.83
N THR A 15 -5.95 5.17 -17.55
CA THR A 15 -4.66 4.50 -17.71
C THR A 15 -4.81 3.34 -18.70
N PRO A 16 -4.29 3.42 -19.93
CA PRO A 16 -4.29 2.28 -20.83
C PRO A 16 -3.47 1.16 -20.16
N ALA A 17 -4.18 0.10 -19.75
CA ALA A 17 -3.57 -1.09 -19.19
C ALA A 17 -2.77 -1.78 -20.30
N LEU A 18 -1.47 -1.48 -20.37
CA LEU A 18 -0.52 -2.19 -21.23
C LEU A 18 -0.70 -3.71 -21.03
N PRO A 19 -0.72 -4.53 -22.09
CA PRO A 19 -1.03 -5.96 -22.00
C PRO A 19 -0.14 -6.76 -21.03
N GLY A 20 1.07 -6.27 -20.72
CA GLY A 20 1.95 -6.85 -19.69
C GLY A 20 1.54 -6.56 -18.25
N ARG A 21 0.82 -5.46 -17.98
CA ARG A 21 0.42 -5.04 -16.63
C ARG A 21 -0.58 -6.02 -16.02
N ARG A 22 -1.64 -6.35 -16.76
CA ARG A 22 -2.65 -7.34 -16.31
C ARG A 22 -2.06 -8.72 -16.06
N ARG A 23 -1.08 -9.15 -16.87
CA ARG A 23 -0.38 -10.43 -16.67
C ARG A 23 0.43 -10.42 -15.38
N ARG A 24 1.14 -9.32 -15.11
CA ARG A 24 1.94 -9.13 -13.89
C ARG A 24 1.06 -9.05 -12.65
N GLU A 25 -0.04 -8.32 -12.71
CA GLU A 25 -1.01 -8.21 -11.61
C GLU A 25 -1.60 -9.59 -11.24
N ARG A 26 -2.00 -10.39 -12.24
CA ARG A 26 -2.46 -11.77 -12.01
C ARG A 26 -1.37 -12.67 -11.42
N ALA A 27 -0.12 -12.50 -11.85
CA ALA A 27 1.00 -13.26 -11.29
C ALA A 27 1.25 -12.87 -9.82
N GLN A 28 1.15 -11.58 -9.48
CA GLN A 28 1.26 -11.09 -8.10
C GLN A 28 0.09 -11.58 -7.23
N GLU A 29 -1.14 -11.58 -7.76
CA GLU A 29 -2.31 -12.16 -7.07
C GLU A 29 -2.10 -13.63 -6.74
N ARG A 30 -1.66 -14.42 -7.73
CA ARG A 30 -1.37 -15.85 -7.52
C ARG A 30 -0.26 -16.05 -6.50
N ALA A 31 0.86 -15.34 -6.66
CA ALA A 31 1.97 -15.41 -5.72
C ALA A 31 1.51 -15.11 -4.29
N PHE A 32 0.72 -14.05 -4.09
CA PHE A 32 0.17 -13.70 -2.77
C PHE A 32 -0.81 -14.77 -2.25
N ALA A 33 -1.66 -15.31 -3.13
CA ALA A 33 -2.61 -16.36 -2.78
C ALA A 33 -1.91 -17.67 -2.35
N ASP A 34 -0.76 -17.95 -2.96
CA ASP A 34 0.09 -19.11 -2.64
C ASP A 34 0.98 -18.87 -1.40
N GLY A 35 0.79 -17.75 -0.68
CA GLY A 35 1.57 -17.37 0.50
C GLY A 35 2.90 -16.68 0.19
N GLY A 36 3.17 -16.43 -1.08
CA GLY A 36 4.31 -15.66 -1.55
C GLY A 36 4.20 -14.17 -1.21
N GLU A 37 5.32 -13.49 -1.40
CA GLU A 37 5.48 -12.08 -1.08
C GLU A 37 5.39 -11.22 -2.33
N VAL A 38 4.65 -10.10 -2.23
CA VAL A 38 4.54 -9.10 -3.28
C VAL A 38 5.26 -7.83 -2.83
N THR A 39 6.25 -7.41 -3.61
CA THR A 39 7.02 -6.17 -3.37
C THR A 39 6.55 -5.06 -4.32
N PHE A 40 6.30 -3.87 -3.76
CA PHE A 40 5.85 -2.70 -4.51
C PHE A 40 6.32 -1.40 -3.85
N GLU A 41 6.39 -0.33 -4.64
CA GLU A 41 6.73 1.00 -4.15
C GLU A 41 5.59 1.60 -3.30
N ALA A 42 5.94 2.26 -2.20
CA ALA A 42 5.03 2.87 -1.27
C ALA A 42 5.67 4.06 -0.53
N TYR A 43 4.86 4.83 0.19
CA TYR A 43 5.29 5.71 1.26
C TYR A 43 4.78 5.17 2.58
N VAL A 44 5.64 5.18 3.59
CA VAL A 44 5.26 4.90 4.98
C VAL A 44 5.62 6.14 5.79
N LEU A 45 4.59 6.82 6.29
CA LEU A 45 4.69 8.07 7.04
C LEU A 45 4.09 7.85 8.43
N GLY A 46 4.52 8.67 9.38
CA GLY A 46 4.15 8.54 10.79
C GLY A 46 5.32 8.99 11.64
N ASP A 47 5.24 8.80 12.95
CA ASP A 47 6.36 9.07 13.84
C ASP A 47 7.49 8.06 13.63
N ARG A 48 8.68 8.36 14.18
CA ARG A 48 9.71 7.33 14.28
C ARG A 48 9.12 6.14 15.04
N PRO A 49 9.26 4.91 14.51
CA PRO A 49 10.28 4.50 13.55
C PRO A 49 9.77 4.33 12.10
N TYR A 50 8.57 4.81 11.79
CA TYR A 50 7.92 4.65 10.48
C TYR A 50 8.36 5.69 9.46
N CYS A 51 8.62 6.92 9.91
CA CYS A 51 8.93 8.06 9.06
C CYS A 51 10.14 7.83 8.13
N ARG A 52 9.89 7.82 6.81
CA ARG A 52 10.93 8.07 5.81
C ARG A 52 10.48 9.18 4.84
N PRO A 53 11.29 10.22 4.62
CA PRO A 53 10.96 11.31 3.68
C PRO A 53 11.14 10.90 2.21
N VAL A 54 11.30 9.61 1.92
CA VAL A 54 11.63 9.05 0.61
C VAL A 54 10.72 7.85 0.32
N PRO A 55 10.44 7.56 -0.95
CA PRO A 55 9.73 6.34 -1.31
C PRO A 55 10.49 5.11 -0.80
N VAL A 56 9.74 4.10 -0.39
CA VAL A 56 10.22 2.82 0.10
C VAL A 56 9.56 1.70 -0.70
N PHE A 57 10.05 0.48 -0.52
CA PHE A 57 9.43 -0.73 -1.03
C PHE A 57 8.76 -1.45 0.12
N LEU A 58 7.46 -1.69 -0.02
CA LEU A 58 6.70 -2.57 0.86
C LEU A 58 6.67 -3.96 0.27
N SER A 59 6.88 -4.93 1.15
CA SER A 59 6.90 -6.35 0.88
C SER A 59 5.83 -7.00 1.73
N ALA A 60 4.70 -7.33 1.10
CA ALA A 60 3.51 -7.85 1.77
C ALA A 60 3.34 -9.35 1.49
N SER A 61 3.09 -10.12 2.54
CA SER A 61 2.56 -11.48 2.49
C SER A 61 1.26 -11.53 3.31
N ARG A 62 0.59 -12.69 3.34
CA ARG A 62 -0.62 -12.88 4.17
C ARG A 62 -0.40 -12.67 5.67
N THR A 63 0.83 -12.78 6.15
CA THR A 63 1.15 -12.78 7.59
C THR A 63 2.17 -11.72 7.98
N ALA A 64 2.74 -10.99 7.02
CA ALA A 64 3.80 -10.06 7.31
C ALA A 64 3.81 -8.87 6.35
N LEU A 65 4.20 -7.72 6.90
CA LEU A 65 4.48 -6.52 6.13
C LEU A 65 5.89 -6.04 6.46
N HIS A 66 6.68 -5.80 5.43
CA HIS A 66 8.05 -5.33 5.59
C HIS A 66 8.31 -4.10 4.77
N VAL A 67 9.18 -3.24 5.27
CA VAL A 67 9.66 -2.04 4.60
C VAL A 67 11.13 -2.19 4.24
N SER A 68 11.49 -1.78 3.02
CA SER A 68 12.85 -1.78 2.50
C SER A 68 13.13 -0.46 1.78
N PRO A 69 14.35 0.09 1.84
CA PRO A 69 14.72 1.23 0.99
C PRO A 69 14.88 0.86 -0.50
N THR A 70 14.93 -0.43 -0.84
CA THR A 70 15.16 -0.94 -2.20
C THR A 70 14.27 -2.12 -2.54
N GLU A 71 14.03 -2.36 -3.82
CA GLU A 71 13.31 -3.54 -4.34
C GLU A 71 14.12 -4.84 -4.20
N VAL A 72 15.44 -4.74 -3.96
CA VAL A 72 16.30 -5.91 -3.77
C VAL A 72 15.87 -6.65 -2.50
N LYS A 73 15.48 -7.90 -2.67
CA LYS A 73 15.07 -8.78 -1.56
C LYS A 73 16.20 -8.89 -0.52
N ASP A 74 15.81 -8.95 0.74
CA ASP A 74 16.66 -9.16 1.93
C ASP A 74 17.61 -8.01 2.34
N LEU A 75 17.79 -6.99 1.50
CA LEU A 75 18.71 -5.89 1.82
C LEU A 75 18.04 -4.81 2.68
N ARG A 76 18.50 -4.66 3.93
CA ARG A 76 18.04 -3.63 4.89
C ARG A 76 16.52 -3.64 5.10
N ARG A 77 15.91 -4.81 4.98
CA ARG A 77 14.49 -5.05 5.21
C ARG A 77 14.18 -4.95 6.69
N ARG A 78 13.08 -4.27 7.04
CA ARG A 78 12.59 -4.15 8.40
C ARG A 78 11.14 -4.62 8.46
N ALA A 79 10.83 -5.52 9.38
CA ALA A 79 9.45 -5.93 9.65
C ALA A 79 8.68 -4.76 10.28
N LEU A 80 7.47 -4.51 9.79
CA LEU A 80 6.49 -3.68 10.46
C LEU A 80 5.70 -4.57 11.44
N PRO A 81 5.30 -4.06 12.61
CA PRO A 81 4.50 -4.82 13.57
C PRO A 81 3.05 -4.94 13.08
N ALA A 82 2.83 -5.74 12.03
CA ALA A 82 1.56 -5.85 11.32
C ALA A 82 0.39 -6.20 12.26
N GLU A 83 0.62 -7.06 13.25
CA GLU A 83 -0.37 -7.46 14.26
C GLU A 83 -0.85 -6.31 15.15
N ARG A 84 -0.09 -5.21 15.24
CA ARG A 84 -0.42 -4.04 16.08
C ARG A 84 -1.01 -2.89 15.28
N ILE A 85 -0.80 -2.90 13.97
CA ILE A 85 -1.22 -1.82 13.07
C ILE A 85 -2.64 -2.10 12.60
N ALA A 86 -3.60 -1.33 13.09
CA ALA A 86 -4.99 -1.40 12.65
C ALA A 86 -5.25 -0.39 11.54
N VAL A 87 -5.79 -0.84 10.40
CA VAL A 87 -6.28 0.06 9.35
C VAL A 87 -7.58 0.72 9.82
N GLN A 88 -7.60 2.04 9.91
CA GLN A 88 -8.79 2.81 10.30
C GLN A 88 -9.61 3.22 9.09
N ARG A 89 -8.93 3.66 8.02
CA ARG A 89 -9.59 4.18 6.82
C ARG A 89 -8.71 4.02 5.59
N ILE A 90 -9.34 3.76 4.45
CA ILE A 90 -8.71 3.82 3.13
C ILE A 90 -9.38 4.94 2.34
N ARG A 91 -8.59 5.82 1.74
CA ARG A 91 -9.09 6.93 0.93
C ARG A 91 -8.12 7.32 -0.17
N GLY A 92 -8.61 8.07 -1.15
CA GLY A 92 -7.74 8.76 -2.10
C GLY A 92 -6.96 9.90 -1.45
N ARG A 93 -5.91 10.33 -2.13
CA ARG A 93 -5.12 11.51 -1.75
C ARG A 93 -5.97 12.78 -1.83
N ALA A 94 -5.91 13.60 -0.79
CA ALA A 94 -6.48 14.93 -0.68
C ALA A 94 -5.39 16.02 -0.84
N ARG A 95 -5.80 17.27 -1.07
CA ARG A 95 -4.88 18.41 -1.21
C ARG A 95 -4.07 18.70 0.06
N THR A 96 -4.58 18.31 1.21
CA THR A 96 -3.94 18.47 2.53
C THR A 96 -2.85 17.44 2.80
N ASP A 97 -2.78 16.37 2.00
CA ASP A 97 -1.77 15.32 2.18
C ASP A 97 -0.39 15.76 1.68
N PRO A 98 0.69 15.14 2.19
CA PRO A 98 2.05 15.42 1.75
C PRO A 98 2.21 15.40 0.23
N ARG A 99 2.92 16.40 -0.31
CA ARG A 99 3.17 16.54 -1.75
C ARG A 99 4.10 15.48 -2.32
N THR A 100 4.83 14.78 -1.46
CA THR A 100 5.68 13.64 -1.83
C THR A 100 4.86 12.43 -2.28
N ILE A 101 3.63 12.28 -1.77
CA ILE A 101 2.73 11.18 -2.16
C ILE A 101 2.23 11.45 -3.58
N ARG A 102 2.29 10.41 -4.43
CA ARG A 102 1.88 10.52 -5.82
C ARG A 102 0.36 10.83 -5.94
N PRO A 103 -0.08 11.64 -6.92
CA PRO A 103 -1.47 12.11 -7.01
C PRO A 103 -2.56 11.03 -7.04
N TYR A 104 -2.30 9.90 -7.68
CA TYR A 104 -3.28 8.83 -7.90
C TYR A 104 -3.18 7.68 -6.88
N TRP A 105 -2.38 7.86 -5.83
CA TRP A 105 -2.20 6.83 -4.82
C TRP A 105 -3.32 6.84 -3.79
N GLN A 106 -3.64 5.63 -3.29
CA GLN A 106 -4.51 5.47 -2.14
C GLN A 106 -3.68 5.54 -0.86
N LEU A 107 -4.33 6.03 0.19
CA LEU A 107 -3.79 6.19 1.52
C LEU A 107 -4.58 5.29 2.47
N ALA A 108 -3.87 4.45 3.21
CA ALA A 108 -4.37 3.76 4.39
C ALA A 108 -3.94 4.55 5.62
N GLU A 109 -4.93 5.13 6.31
CA GLU A 109 -4.78 5.72 7.63
C GLU A 109 -4.85 4.57 8.63
N CYS A 110 -3.73 4.31 9.31
CA CYS A 110 -3.55 3.22 10.23
C CYS A 110 -3.16 3.74 11.62
N ARG A 111 -3.34 2.89 12.63
CA ARG A 111 -2.97 3.19 14.01
C ARG A 111 -2.18 2.04 14.63
N ASP A 112 -1.03 2.36 15.20
CA ASP A 112 -0.22 1.47 16.04
C ASP A 112 -0.35 1.93 17.50
N GLY A 113 -1.33 1.37 18.22
CA GLY A 113 -1.69 1.83 19.56
C GLY A 113 -2.17 3.29 19.58
N GLN A 114 -1.27 4.22 19.90
CA GLN A 114 -1.54 5.67 19.91
C GLN A 114 -0.85 6.44 18.79
N ALA A 115 0.01 5.78 18.01
CA ALA A 115 0.74 6.41 16.92
C ALA A 115 -0.04 6.30 15.61
N ASP A 116 -0.17 7.42 14.90
CA ASP A 116 -0.75 7.44 13.56
C ASP A 116 0.30 7.04 12.52
N VAL A 117 -0.07 6.11 11.65
CA VAL A 117 0.76 5.60 10.56
C VAL A 117 -0.02 5.75 9.27
N LEU A 118 0.59 6.37 8.27
CA LEU A 118 -0.01 6.56 6.96
C LEU A 118 0.78 5.75 5.92
N ILE A 119 0.12 4.80 5.27
CA ILE A 119 0.71 4.01 4.19
C ILE A 119 0.07 4.46 2.88
N ALA A 120 0.89 4.89 1.92
CA ALA A 120 0.40 5.26 0.59
C ALA A 120 1.03 4.39 -0.49
N CYS A 121 0.21 3.85 -1.40
CA CYS A 121 0.67 3.05 -2.53
C CYS A 121 -0.31 3.14 -3.71
N ASP A 122 0.08 2.57 -4.86
CA ASP A 122 -0.82 2.41 -6.00
C ASP A 122 -2.08 1.62 -5.58
N PRO A 123 -3.29 2.03 -6.02
CA PRO A 123 -4.54 1.37 -5.66
C PRO A 123 -4.55 -0.14 -5.87
N VAL A 124 -3.84 -0.65 -6.90
CA VAL A 124 -3.75 -2.08 -7.20
C VAL A 124 -3.03 -2.86 -6.09
N HIS A 125 -2.13 -2.21 -5.35
CA HIS A 125 -1.37 -2.83 -4.28
C HIS A 125 -2.00 -2.65 -2.90
N MET A 126 -2.97 -1.73 -2.75
CA MET A 126 -3.58 -1.42 -1.46
C MET A 126 -4.23 -2.66 -0.80
N ARG A 127 -4.80 -3.55 -1.61
CA ARG A 127 -5.34 -4.84 -1.13
C ARG A 127 -4.31 -5.71 -0.41
N TYR A 128 -3.03 -5.68 -0.83
CA TYR A 128 -2.00 -6.50 -0.21
C TYR A 128 -1.62 -5.93 1.16
N VAL A 129 -1.65 -4.60 1.30
CA VAL A 129 -1.45 -3.93 2.59
C VAL A 129 -2.58 -4.30 3.55
N THR A 130 -3.83 -4.20 3.10
CA THR A 130 -4.98 -4.47 3.97
C THR A 130 -5.07 -5.93 4.41
N GLU A 131 -4.75 -6.88 3.53
CA GLU A 131 -4.73 -8.29 3.89
C GLU A 131 -3.56 -8.61 4.83
N ALA A 132 -2.38 -8.03 4.62
CA ALA A 132 -1.23 -8.22 5.50
C ALA A 132 -1.40 -7.63 6.91
N LEU A 133 -2.27 -6.63 7.06
CA LEU A 133 -2.59 -5.97 8.34
C LEU A 133 -3.87 -6.50 8.98
N ARG A 134 -4.49 -7.53 8.38
CA ARG A 134 -5.71 -8.12 8.93
C ARG A 134 -5.35 -8.94 10.16
N PRO A 135 -6.05 -8.76 11.30
CA PRO A 135 -5.85 -9.62 12.46
C PRO A 135 -6.21 -11.05 12.07
N THR A 136 -5.26 -11.99 12.24
CA THR A 136 -5.47 -13.44 12.19
C THR A 136 -6.16 -13.96 13.44
#